data_AF-A0A4D4JLU1-F1
#
_entry.id   AF-A0A4D4JLU1-F1
#
_cell.length_a   1.000
_cell.length_b   1.000
_cell.length_c   1.000
_cell.angle_alpha   90.00
_cell.angle_beta   90.00
_cell.angle_gamma   90.00
#
_symmetry.space_group_name_H-M   'P 1'
#
loop_
_entity.id
_entity.type
_entity.pdbx_description
1 polymer ?
#
loop_
_entity_poly.entity_id
_entity_poly.type
_entity_poly.pdbx_seq_one_letter_code
_entity_poly.pdbx_strand_id
1 'polypeptide(L)'
;MLTSRSDVQLRYWGVQLDEPDSDVWMQALHEARRHPVGAPVPVVRSHFLKSLGRHIGSTDYGWLHESFLRLSLGMLEIKTRKYTVGEVPGDAAPSKGIHRVLHLIDGFDLDEELDTYVLRIDRRMVRLFSNREFALIDWEKRLQIKVQRDMAKALQRLVATSSDATQRHSLAWLKDKLQYSSPISKFRQPVLAAAAELERLGIIAGARLEQSTHGKEQIVWTRL
;
A
#
# COMPACT_ATOMS: atom_id res chain seq x y z
N MET A 1 13.14 10.56 -3.18
CA MET A 1 12.00 10.63 -4.11
C MET A 1 11.58 9.21 -4.43
N LEU A 2 10.30 8.88 -4.31
CA LEU A 2 9.82 7.52 -4.58
C LEU A 2 9.54 7.34 -6.08
N THR A 3 9.66 6.10 -6.56
CA THR A 3 9.26 5.76 -7.93
C THR A 3 7.76 5.93 -8.09
N SER A 4 7.34 6.81 -9.00
CA SER A 4 5.95 7.13 -9.30
C SER A 4 5.72 7.18 -10.81
N ARG A 5 4.47 7.36 -11.24
CA ARG A 5 4.16 7.69 -12.64
C ARG A 5 4.85 8.99 -13.04
N SER A 6 5.17 9.15 -14.32
CA SER A 6 5.91 10.31 -14.84
C SER A 6 5.21 11.67 -14.60
N ASP A 7 3.90 11.65 -14.35
CA ASP A 7 3.07 12.82 -14.06
C ASP A 7 2.88 13.13 -12.56
N VAL A 8 3.48 12.32 -11.69
CA VAL A 8 3.37 12.44 -10.23
C VAL A 8 4.77 12.52 -9.62
N GLN A 9 5.02 13.51 -8.77
CA GLN A 9 6.19 13.54 -7.90
C GLN A 9 5.76 13.15 -6.49
N LEU A 10 6.37 12.09 -5.97
CA LEU A 10 6.10 11.57 -4.63
C LEU A 10 7.37 11.68 -3.78
N ARG A 11 7.27 12.38 -2.66
CA ARG A 11 8.30 12.35 -1.62
C ARG A 11 7.71 11.77 -0.35
N TYR A 12 8.54 11.02 0.35
CA TYR A 12 8.19 10.34 1.59
C TYR A 12 9.30 10.57 2.59
N TRP A 13 8.91 10.79 3.84
CA TRP A 13 9.79 10.88 5.00
C TRP A 13 9.25 9.96 6.09
N GLY A 14 10.15 9.27 6.79
CA GLY A 14 9.80 8.29 7.81
C GLY A 14 10.55 6.97 7.61
N VAL A 15 10.18 5.97 8.40
CA VAL A 15 10.68 4.60 8.26
C VAL A 15 10.10 3.99 6.98
N GLN A 16 10.89 3.20 6.24
CA GLN A 16 10.38 2.48 5.08
C GLN A 16 9.23 1.56 5.51
N LEU A 17 8.05 1.78 4.94
CA LEU A 17 6.87 0.96 5.18
C LEU A 17 6.98 -0.35 4.40
N ASP A 18 6.48 -1.42 5.00
CA ASP A 18 6.43 -2.74 4.40
C ASP A 18 5.01 -3.12 3.94
N GLU A 19 4.87 -4.34 3.44
CA GLU A 19 3.61 -4.85 2.93
C GLU A 19 2.56 -5.05 4.05
N PRO A 20 2.90 -5.59 5.23
CA PRO A 20 2.02 -5.56 6.39
C PRO A 20 1.55 -4.17 6.82
N ASP A 21 2.42 -3.14 6.79
CA ASP A 21 2.02 -1.76 7.08
C ASP A 21 0.94 -1.26 6.10
N SER A 22 1.01 -1.68 4.83
CA SER A 22 -0.03 -1.38 3.84
C SER A 22 -1.39 -1.99 4.22
N ASP A 23 -1.43 -3.17 4.84
CA ASP A 23 -2.67 -3.78 5.31
C ASP A 23 -3.25 -3.03 6.51
N VAL A 24 -2.40 -2.67 7.47
CA VAL A 24 -2.80 -1.85 8.62
C VAL A 24 -3.38 -0.53 8.15
N TRP A 25 -2.72 0.13 7.18
CA TRP A 25 -3.22 1.37 6.60
C TRP A 25 -4.59 1.20 5.90
N MET A 26 -4.74 0.17 5.06
CA MET A 26 -6.00 -0.08 4.36
C MET A 26 -7.15 -0.44 5.33
N GLN A 27 -6.88 -1.23 6.37
CA GLN A 27 -7.85 -1.52 7.40
C GLN A 27 -8.21 -0.26 8.21
N ALA A 28 -7.23 0.60 8.52
CA ALA A 28 -7.48 1.87 9.19
C ALA A 28 -8.39 2.79 8.35
N LEU A 29 -8.16 2.89 7.04
CA LEU A 29 -9.06 3.59 6.12
C LEU A 29 -10.45 2.96 6.09
N HIS A 30 -10.53 1.62 6.13
CA HIS A 30 -11.80 0.90 6.16
C HIS A 30 -12.61 1.20 7.43
N GLU A 31 -11.97 1.28 8.61
CA GLU A 31 -12.64 1.69 9.84
C GLU A 31 -13.03 3.17 9.78
N ALA A 32 -12.11 4.04 9.34
CA ALA A 32 -12.32 5.48 9.27
C ALA A 32 -13.50 5.89 8.36
N ARG A 33 -13.84 5.09 7.33
CA ARG A 33 -14.97 5.37 6.44
C ARG A 33 -16.32 5.45 7.15
N ARG A 34 -16.43 4.89 8.36
CA ARG A 34 -17.64 4.93 9.20
C ARG A 34 -17.78 6.23 10.00
N HIS A 35 -16.78 7.09 9.95
CA HIS A 35 -16.71 8.34 10.70
C HIS A 35 -16.61 9.55 9.76
N PRO A 36 -17.03 10.75 10.20
CA PRO A 36 -16.78 11.97 9.44
C PRO A 36 -15.29 12.16 9.16
N VAL A 37 -14.96 12.68 7.98
CA VAL A 37 -13.57 12.91 7.57
C VAL A 37 -12.85 13.81 8.58
N GLY A 38 -11.70 13.34 9.08
CA GLY A 38 -10.87 14.06 10.04
C GLY A 38 -11.33 13.96 11.50
N ALA A 39 -12.44 13.27 11.77
CA ALA A 39 -12.86 12.96 13.13
C ALA A 39 -11.97 11.87 13.75
N PRO A 40 -11.88 11.81 15.09
CA PRO A 40 -11.27 10.66 15.77
C PRO A 40 -11.97 9.35 15.43
N VAL A 41 -11.18 8.30 15.20
CA VAL A 41 -11.62 6.96 14.83
C VAL A 41 -11.20 6.01 15.96
N PRO A 42 -12.12 5.65 16.87
CA PRO A 42 -11.83 4.67 17.92
C PRO A 42 -11.69 3.26 17.32
N VAL A 43 -10.62 2.58 17.67
CA VAL A 43 -10.26 1.25 17.16
C VAL A 43 -9.92 0.33 18.33
N VAL A 44 -10.81 -0.63 18.60
CA VAL A 44 -10.53 -1.71 19.57
C VAL A 44 -9.44 -2.62 18.99
N ARG A 45 -8.31 -2.73 19.68
CA ARG A 45 -7.09 -3.38 19.15
C ARG A 45 -7.31 -4.85 18.79
N SER A 46 -8.03 -5.58 19.65
CA SER A 46 -8.34 -7.00 19.44
C SER A 46 -9.23 -7.24 18.21
N HIS A 47 -10.20 -6.35 17.96
CA HIS A 47 -11.06 -6.41 16.79
C HIS A 47 -10.29 -6.07 15.51
N PHE A 48 -9.40 -5.08 15.58
CA PHE A 48 -8.56 -4.71 14.43
C PHE A 48 -7.62 -5.85 14.02
N LEU A 49 -6.96 -6.50 14.98
CA LEU A 49 -6.13 -7.69 14.71
C LEU A 49 -6.94 -8.83 14.09
N LYS A 50 -8.16 -9.09 14.61
CA LYS A 50 -9.08 -10.08 14.03
C LYS A 50 -9.46 -9.73 12.58
N SER A 51 -9.75 -8.46 12.29
CA SER A 51 -10.05 -8.00 10.92
C SER A 51 -8.88 -8.19 9.95
N LEU A 52 -7.64 -8.16 10.45
CA LEU A 52 -6.43 -8.49 9.69
C LEU A 52 -6.13 -10.00 9.62
N GLY A 53 -6.98 -10.85 10.20
CA GLY A 53 -6.75 -12.30 10.28
C GLY A 53 -5.56 -12.69 11.16
N ARG A 54 -5.20 -11.86 12.14
CA ARG A 54 -4.08 -12.08 13.06
C ARG A 54 -4.54 -12.64 14.41
N HIS A 55 -3.58 -13.19 15.15
CA HIS A 55 -3.82 -13.63 16.52
C HIS A 55 -3.94 -12.43 17.47
N ILE A 56 -4.58 -12.66 18.61
CA ILE A 56 -4.65 -11.68 19.71
C ILE A 56 -3.65 -12.14 20.77
N GLY A 57 -2.67 -11.29 21.04
CA GLY A 57 -1.62 -11.55 22.03
C GLY A 57 -0.63 -10.39 22.09
N SER A 58 0.17 -10.35 23.15
CA SER A 58 1.14 -9.27 23.41
C SER A 58 2.08 -9.01 22.23
N THR A 59 2.53 -10.07 21.55
CA THR A 59 3.37 -9.95 20.35
C THR A 59 2.65 -9.26 19.18
N ASP A 60 1.43 -9.67 18.84
CA ASP A 60 0.64 -9.05 17.76
C ASP A 60 0.21 -7.63 18.11
N TYR A 61 -0.07 -7.37 19.39
CA TYR A 61 -0.37 -6.04 19.90
C TYR A 61 0.82 -5.09 19.80
N GLY A 62 2.03 -5.55 20.14
CA GLY A 62 3.26 -4.80 19.94
C GLY A 62 3.54 -4.55 18.46
N TRP A 63 3.41 -5.59 17.63
CA TRP A 63 3.55 -5.47 16.16
C TRP A 63 2.59 -4.42 15.57
N LEU A 64 1.32 -4.42 15.99
CA LEU A 64 0.32 -3.47 15.52
C LEU A 64 0.64 -2.04 15.97
N HIS A 65 1.07 -1.87 17.23
CA HIS A 65 1.47 -0.57 17.75
C HIS A 65 2.64 0.02 16.94
N GLU A 66 3.68 -0.79 16.69
CA GLU A 66 4.83 -0.39 15.88
C GLU A 66 4.44 -0.02 14.43
N SER A 67 3.48 -0.73 13.84
CA SER A 67 2.95 -0.39 12.50
C SER A 67 2.25 0.98 12.52
N PHE A 68 1.38 1.23 13.49
CA PHE A 68 0.73 2.54 13.64
C PHE A 68 1.72 3.67 13.95
N LEU A 69 2.77 3.42 14.74
CA LEU A 69 3.85 4.38 14.96
C LEU A 69 4.56 4.73 13.65
N ARG A 70 4.95 3.73 12.84
CA ARG A 70 5.57 3.97 11.52
C ARG A 70 4.67 4.77 10.60
N LEU A 71 3.38 4.43 10.55
CA LEU A 71 2.38 5.17 9.76
C LEU A 71 2.20 6.61 10.25
N SER A 72 2.21 6.84 11.56
CA SER A 72 2.05 8.18 12.14
C SER A 72 3.27 9.09 11.87
N LEU A 73 4.46 8.50 11.90
CA LEU A 73 5.72 9.17 11.53
C LEU A 73 5.89 9.34 10.01
N GLY A 74 5.10 8.61 9.22
CA GLY A 74 5.11 8.65 7.77
C GLY A 74 4.48 9.93 7.22
N MET A 75 5.29 10.71 6.51
CA MET A 75 4.89 11.96 5.87
C MET A 75 5.03 11.86 4.36
N LEU A 76 4.08 12.45 3.64
CA LEU A 76 4.02 12.46 2.18
C LEU A 76 3.96 13.88 1.64
N GLU A 77 4.64 14.08 0.51
CA GLU A 77 4.39 15.17 -0.43
C GLU A 77 4.00 14.54 -1.76
N ILE A 78 2.83 14.92 -2.27
CA ILE A 78 2.29 14.46 -3.54
C ILE A 78 2.06 15.69 -4.42
N LYS A 79 2.81 15.78 -5.51
CA LYS A 79 2.67 16.83 -6.52
C LYS A 79 2.23 16.19 -7.83
N THR A 80 1.07 16.61 -8.32
CA THR A 80 0.53 16.22 -9.63
C THR A 80 0.26 17.48 -10.45
N ARG A 81 -0.12 17.32 -11.73
CA ARG A 81 -0.59 18.46 -12.54
C ARG A 81 -1.86 19.12 -12.00
N LYS A 82 -2.70 18.38 -11.27
CA LYS A 82 -4.04 18.83 -10.82
C LYS A 82 -4.04 19.35 -9.39
N TYR A 83 -3.18 18.81 -8.54
CA TYR A 83 -3.16 19.11 -7.12
C TYR A 83 -1.80 18.86 -6.49
N THR A 84 -1.55 19.59 -5.40
CA THR A 84 -0.46 19.34 -4.46
C THR A 84 -1.05 19.04 -3.10
N VAL A 85 -0.54 18.01 -2.41
CA VAL A 85 -0.82 17.72 -1.00
C VAL A 85 0.49 17.50 -0.28
N GLY A 86 0.63 18.05 0.93
CA GLY A 86 1.83 17.83 1.74
C GLY A 86 3.03 18.66 1.29
N GLU A 87 2.84 19.95 0.99
CA GLU A 87 3.93 20.81 0.52
C GLU A 87 4.89 21.15 1.67
N VAL A 88 6.17 20.84 1.47
CA VAL A 88 7.27 21.25 2.36
C VAL A 88 8.12 22.28 1.62
N PRO A 89 8.48 23.43 2.25
CA PRO A 89 9.35 24.40 1.60
C PRO A 89 10.70 23.75 1.26
N GLY A 90 11.21 24.00 0.05
CA GLY A 90 12.58 23.62 -0.30
C GLY A 90 13.61 24.68 0.14
N ASP A 91 14.88 24.51 -0.27
CA ASP A 91 15.96 25.47 -0.02
C ASP A 91 15.79 26.81 -0.77
N ALA A 92 14.82 26.91 -1.67
CA ALA A 92 14.45 28.16 -2.31
C ALA A 92 13.47 28.95 -1.42
N ALA A 93 13.65 30.27 -1.38
CA ALA A 93 12.91 31.21 -0.53
C ALA A 93 11.42 30.85 -0.36
N PRO A 94 10.87 30.91 0.87
CA PRO A 94 9.52 30.44 1.16
C PRO A 94 8.50 31.10 0.23
N SER A 95 7.80 30.29 -0.57
CA SER A 95 6.63 30.76 -1.30
C SER A 95 5.56 31.17 -0.29
N LYS A 96 4.86 32.29 -0.55
CA LYS A 96 3.76 32.75 0.30
C LYS A 96 2.68 31.66 0.36
N GLY A 97 2.48 31.05 1.52
CA GLY A 97 1.49 29.97 1.72
C GLY A 97 1.66 29.23 3.05
N ILE A 98 0.70 28.34 3.36
CA ILE A 98 0.81 27.42 4.49
C ILE A 98 1.37 26.09 3.98
N HIS A 99 2.63 25.82 4.33
CA HIS A 99 3.32 24.58 4.01
C HIS A 99 3.16 23.59 5.15
N ARG A 100 2.55 22.45 4.88
CA ARG A 100 2.30 21.41 5.89
C ARG A 100 2.45 20.05 5.24
N VAL A 101 3.37 19.25 5.77
CA VAL A 101 3.49 17.80 5.51
C VAL A 101 2.13 17.11 5.64
N LEU A 102 1.88 16.09 4.81
CA LEU A 102 0.71 15.23 4.94
C LEU A 102 1.13 13.98 5.70
N HIS A 103 0.69 13.82 6.94
CA HIS A 103 0.85 12.55 7.64
C HIS A 103 -0.15 11.52 7.11
N LEU A 104 0.24 10.24 7.08
CA LEU A 104 -0.72 9.16 6.83
C LEU A 104 -1.74 9.08 7.97
N ILE A 105 -1.25 9.09 9.21
CA ILE A 105 -2.04 9.19 10.45
C ILE A 105 -1.54 10.43 11.21
N ASP A 106 -2.39 11.44 11.36
CA ASP A 106 -2.01 12.73 11.98
C ASP A 106 -2.33 12.81 13.47
N GLY A 107 -2.96 11.77 14.04
CA GLY A 107 -3.11 11.55 15.47
C GLY A 107 -3.20 10.06 15.78
N PHE A 108 -2.45 9.61 16.78
CA PHE A 108 -2.42 8.22 17.23
C PHE A 108 -2.24 8.19 18.74
N ASP A 109 -3.34 7.95 19.45
CA ASP A 109 -3.37 7.82 20.90
C ASP A 109 -3.72 6.38 21.28
N LEU A 110 -3.09 5.87 22.36
CA LEU A 110 -3.47 4.60 22.99
C LEU A 110 -4.12 4.91 24.34
N ASP A 111 -5.39 4.51 24.46
CA ASP A 111 -6.07 4.40 25.73
C ASP A 111 -5.82 2.98 26.29
N GLU A 112 -4.94 2.88 27.28
CA GLU A 112 -4.59 1.60 27.92
C GLU A 112 -5.70 1.06 28.81
N GLU A 113 -6.56 1.92 29.36
CA GLU A 113 -7.70 1.49 30.20
C GLU A 113 -8.78 0.82 29.33
N LEU A 114 -9.00 1.34 28.13
CA LEU A 114 -9.99 0.82 27.17
C LEU A 114 -9.42 -0.15 26.13
N ASP A 115 -8.11 -0.46 26.17
CA ASP A 115 -7.37 -1.23 25.15
C ASP A 115 -7.70 -0.77 23.71
N THR A 116 -7.78 0.55 23.51
CA THR A 116 -8.34 1.18 22.30
C THR A 116 -7.38 2.21 21.75
N TYR A 117 -7.18 2.19 20.43
CA TYR A 117 -6.52 3.29 19.73
C TYR A 117 -7.52 4.36 19.33
N VAL A 118 -7.09 5.61 19.36
CA VAL A 118 -7.81 6.73 18.73
C VAL A 118 -6.96 7.24 17.58
N LEU A 119 -7.39 6.92 16.36
CA LEU A 119 -6.71 7.33 15.13
C LEU A 119 -7.32 8.62 14.60
N ARG A 120 -6.50 9.49 14.02
CA ARG A 120 -6.94 10.62 13.21
C ARG A 120 -6.24 10.57 11.86
N ILE A 121 -7.04 10.58 10.80
CA ILE A 121 -6.55 10.61 9.43
C ILE A 121 -6.72 12.04 8.92
N ASP A 122 -5.65 12.60 8.36
CA ASP A 122 -5.66 13.97 7.87
C ASP A 122 -6.77 14.16 6.81
N ARG A 123 -7.67 15.11 7.03
CA ARG A 123 -8.78 15.41 6.11
C ARG A 123 -8.34 15.71 4.67
N ARG A 124 -7.09 16.17 4.48
CA ARG A 124 -6.52 16.45 3.16
C ARG A 124 -6.29 15.18 2.34
N MET A 125 -6.23 14.01 2.99
CA MET A 125 -6.12 12.70 2.34
C MET A 125 -7.28 12.43 1.38
N VAL A 126 -8.47 13.03 1.62
CA VAL A 126 -9.62 12.94 0.69
C VAL A 126 -9.27 13.40 -0.72
N ARG A 127 -8.32 14.33 -0.88
CA ARG A 127 -7.88 14.79 -2.21
C ARG A 127 -7.32 13.64 -3.06
N LEU A 128 -6.70 12.63 -2.45
CA LEU A 128 -6.17 11.47 -3.16
C LEU A 128 -7.27 10.58 -3.75
N PHE A 129 -8.45 10.56 -3.11
CA PHE A 129 -9.59 9.75 -3.55
C PHE A 129 -10.54 10.51 -4.47
N SER A 130 -10.42 11.84 -4.56
CA SER A 130 -11.39 12.71 -5.24
C SER A 130 -11.37 12.57 -6.77
N ASN A 131 -10.25 12.15 -7.36
CA ASN A 131 -10.07 12.11 -8.82
C ASN A 131 -10.27 10.73 -9.44
N ARG A 132 -10.79 9.74 -8.70
CA ARG A 132 -10.87 8.33 -9.13
C ARG A 132 -9.52 7.74 -9.57
N GLU A 133 -8.42 8.31 -9.08
CA GLU A 133 -7.05 7.87 -9.36
C GLU A 133 -6.59 6.85 -8.30
N PHE A 134 -7.47 5.90 -7.97
CA PHE A 134 -7.23 4.83 -6.99
C PHE A 134 -7.57 3.46 -7.57
N ALA A 135 -6.92 2.43 -7.05
CA ALA A 135 -7.21 1.04 -7.38
C ALA A 135 -7.99 0.40 -6.22
N LEU A 136 -9.04 -0.35 -6.53
CA LEU A 136 -9.78 -1.12 -5.54
C LEU A 136 -9.17 -2.52 -5.42
N ILE A 137 -9.09 -3.00 -4.19
CA ILE A 137 -8.57 -4.33 -3.86
C ILE A 137 -9.69 -5.14 -3.21
N ASP A 138 -9.86 -6.38 -3.67
CA ASP A 138 -10.70 -7.35 -2.99
C ASP A 138 -10.04 -7.74 -1.66
N TRP A 139 -10.62 -7.23 -0.57
CA TRP A 139 -10.08 -7.37 0.79
C TRP A 139 -10.16 -8.82 1.28
N GLU A 140 -11.27 -9.51 1.02
CA GLU A 140 -11.47 -10.89 1.45
C GLU A 140 -10.47 -11.83 0.76
N LYS A 141 -10.24 -11.64 -0.54
CA LYS A 141 -9.21 -12.40 -1.25
C LYS A 141 -7.80 -12.04 -0.74
N ARG A 142 -7.54 -10.77 -0.45
CA ARG A 142 -6.24 -10.32 0.06
C ARG A 142 -5.85 -10.97 1.39
N LEU A 143 -6.79 -11.08 2.33
CA LEU A 143 -6.57 -11.73 3.63
C LEU A 143 -6.30 -13.24 3.50
N GLN A 144 -6.73 -13.86 2.40
CA GLN A 144 -6.50 -15.28 2.13
C GLN A 144 -5.14 -15.57 1.46
N ILE A 145 -4.34 -14.55 1.14
CA ILE A 145 -2.99 -14.72 0.58
C ILE A 145 -2.05 -15.31 1.65
N LYS A 146 -1.56 -16.52 1.40
CA LYS A 146 -0.71 -17.28 2.34
C LYS A 146 0.67 -17.59 1.77
N VAL A 147 0.79 -17.72 0.45
CA VAL A 147 2.04 -18.05 -0.26
C VAL A 147 2.69 -16.79 -0.79
N GLN A 148 4.01 -16.66 -0.65
CA GLN A 148 4.78 -15.50 -1.11
C GLN A 148 4.13 -14.17 -0.71
N ARG A 149 3.66 -14.09 0.54
CA ARG A 149 2.64 -13.14 0.99
C ARG A 149 2.88 -11.73 0.51
N ASP A 150 4.09 -11.21 0.72
CA ASP A 150 4.37 -9.82 0.40
C ASP A 150 4.40 -9.57 -1.10
N MET A 151 5.01 -10.49 -1.84
CA MET A 151 5.09 -10.45 -3.30
C MET A 151 3.71 -10.61 -3.93
N ALA A 152 2.90 -11.57 -3.49
CA ALA A 152 1.55 -11.78 -3.99
C ALA A 152 0.66 -10.56 -3.73
N LYS A 153 0.75 -9.95 -2.54
CA LYS A 153 0.04 -8.71 -2.23
C LYS A 153 0.50 -7.51 -3.08
N ALA A 154 1.80 -7.41 -3.37
CA ALA A 154 2.35 -6.42 -4.28
C ALA A 154 1.89 -6.63 -5.74
N LEU A 155 1.83 -7.88 -6.20
CA LEU A 155 1.27 -8.24 -7.50
C LEU A 155 -0.23 -7.94 -7.56
N GLN A 156 -1.00 -8.21 -6.50
CA GLN A 156 -2.42 -7.89 -6.43
C GLN A 156 -2.65 -6.37 -6.62
N ARG A 157 -1.83 -5.53 -5.96
CA ARG A 157 -1.87 -4.07 -6.20
C ARG A 157 -1.57 -3.73 -7.64
N LEU A 158 -0.52 -4.32 -8.22
CA LEU A 158 -0.16 -4.09 -9.61
C LEU A 158 -1.31 -4.44 -10.57
N VAL A 159 -1.95 -5.59 -10.38
CA VAL A 159 -3.10 -6.06 -11.15
C VAL A 159 -4.22 -5.03 -11.14
N ALA A 160 -4.52 -4.47 -9.97
CA ALA A 160 -5.59 -3.50 -9.79
C ALA A 160 -5.29 -2.11 -10.39
N THR A 161 -4.02 -1.79 -10.71
CA THR A 161 -3.64 -0.48 -11.27
C THR A 161 -3.93 -0.32 -12.77
N SER A 162 -4.23 -1.39 -13.51
CA SER A 162 -4.56 -1.34 -14.93
C SER A 162 -5.95 -1.93 -15.20
N SER A 163 -6.68 -1.32 -16.15
CA SER A 163 -7.93 -1.84 -16.68
C SER A 163 -7.73 -2.88 -17.79
N ASP A 164 -6.49 -3.11 -18.23
CA ASP A 164 -6.20 -4.07 -19.29
C ASP A 164 -6.56 -5.49 -18.85
N ALA A 165 -7.31 -6.18 -19.71
CA ALA A 165 -7.70 -7.57 -19.47
C ALA A 165 -6.47 -8.49 -19.42
N THR A 166 -5.56 -8.35 -20.39
CA THR A 166 -4.27 -9.08 -20.40
C THR A 166 -3.15 -8.12 -20.06
N GLN A 167 -2.46 -8.39 -18.96
CA GLN A 167 -1.37 -7.54 -18.48
C GLN A 167 -0.03 -8.26 -18.67
N ARG A 168 0.98 -7.50 -19.10
CA ARG A 168 2.33 -8.01 -19.37
C ARG A 168 3.35 -7.13 -18.66
N HIS A 169 4.25 -7.77 -17.92
CA HIS A 169 5.29 -7.05 -17.19
C HIS A 169 6.65 -7.71 -17.41
N SER A 170 7.62 -6.91 -17.86
CA SER A 170 9.02 -7.34 -17.93
C SER A 170 9.47 -7.90 -16.58
N LEU A 171 10.12 -9.07 -16.59
CA LEU A 171 10.60 -9.69 -15.36
C LEU A 171 11.67 -8.85 -14.67
N ALA A 172 12.52 -8.19 -15.48
CA ALA A 172 13.56 -7.30 -14.97
C ALA A 172 12.94 -6.07 -14.27
N TRP A 173 11.92 -5.47 -14.88
CA TRP A 173 11.21 -4.34 -14.29
C TRP A 173 10.47 -4.75 -13.01
N LEU A 174 9.81 -5.91 -13.02
CA LEU A 174 9.05 -6.38 -11.87
C LEU A 174 9.98 -6.72 -10.67
N LYS A 175 11.14 -7.32 -10.95
CA LYS A 175 12.18 -7.58 -9.96
C LYS A 175 12.67 -6.29 -9.29
N ASP A 176 12.96 -5.26 -10.09
CA ASP A 176 13.38 -3.94 -9.60
C ASP A 176 12.29 -3.26 -8.78
N LYS A 177 11.05 -3.26 -9.29
CA LYS A 177 9.88 -2.71 -8.61
C LYS A 177 9.61 -3.37 -7.25
N LEU A 178 9.83 -4.68 -7.15
CA LEU A 178 9.69 -5.44 -5.90
C LEU A 178 10.95 -5.39 -5.02
N GLN A 179 11.97 -4.63 -5.43
CA GLN A 179 13.27 -4.52 -4.74
C GLN A 179 13.91 -5.88 -4.44
N TYR A 180 13.67 -6.86 -5.32
CA TYR A 180 14.16 -8.22 -5.12
C TYR A 180 15.66 -8.27 -5.44
N SER A 181 16.50 -8.54 -4.43
CA SER A 181 17.96 -8.41 -4.53
C SER A 181 18.63 -9.53 -5.33
N SER A 182 18.15 -10.77 -5.19
CA SER A 182 18.75 -11.96 -5.82
C SER A 182 18.63 -11.95 -7.36
N PRO A 183 19.49 -12.68 -8.09
CA PRO A 183 19.47 -12.71 -9.56
C PRO A 183 18.12 -13.11 -10.17
N ILE A 184 17.88 -12.73 -11.43
CA ILE A 184 16.63 -13.04 -12.15
C ILE A 184 16.30 -14.54 -12.19
N SER A 185 17.33 -15.39 -12.22
CA SER A 185 17.17 -16.85 -12.16
C SER A 185 16.50 -17.34 -10.89
N LYS A 186 16.81 -16.70 -9.74
CA LYS A 186 16.18 -16.98 -8.45
C LYS A 186 14.84 -16.27 -8.27
N PHE A 187 14.54 -15.26 -9.09
CA PHE A 187 13.29 -14.51 -9.02
C PHE A 187 12.11 -15.21 -9.70
N ARG A 188 12.35 -15.96 -10.78
CA ARG A 188 11.32 -16.64 -11.60
C ARG A 188 10.36 -17.49 -10.76
N GLN A 189 10.89 -18.37 -9.93
CA GLN A 189 10.07 -19.29 -9.14
C GLN A 189 9.23 -18.53 -8.08
N PRO A 190 9.81 -17.63 -7.26
CA PRO A 190 9.06 -16.74 -6.37
C PRO A 190 7.90 -15.98 -7.02
N VAL A 191 8.14 -15.34 -8.18
CA VAL A 191 7.12 -14.51 -8.82
C VAL A 191 6.01 -15.34 -9.45
N LEU A 192 6.33 -16.51 -10.00
CA LEU A 192 5.32 -17.46 -10.48
C LEU A 192 4.50 -18.04 -9.32
N ALA A 193 5.13 -18.37 -8.19
CA ALA A 193 4.41 -18.84 -7.01
C ALA A 193 3.47 -17.76 -6.44
N ALA A 194 3.90 -16.50 -6.44
CA ALA A 194 3.05 -15.38 -6.07
C ALA A 194 1.88 -15.19 -7.04
N ALA A 195 2.11 -15.31 -8.35
CA ALA A 195 1.06 -15.22 -9.36
C ALA A 195 0.06 -16.40 -9.28
N ALA A 196 0.55 -17.62 -9.07
CA ALA A 196 -0.28 -18.81 -8.86
C ALA A 196 -1.16 -18.69 -7.61
N GLU A 197 -0.67 -18.03 -6.55
CA GLU A 197 -1.50 -17.72 -5.37
C GLU A 197 -2.66 -16.76 -5.72
N LEU A 198 -2.42 -15.78 -6.60
CA LEU A 198 -3.48 -14.90 -7.08
C LEU A 198 -4.47 -15.64 -8.03
N GLU A 199 -4.00 -16.61 -8.80
CA GLU A 199 -4.88 -17.48 -9.60
C GLU A 199 -5.75 -18.37 -8.70
N ARG A 200 -5.17 -18.98 -7.66
CA ARG A 200 -5.91 -19.78 -6.67
C ARG A 200 -7.06 -18.99 -6.03
N LEU A 201 -6.87 -17.68 -5.86
CA LEU A 201 -7.86 -16.77 -5.29
C LEU A 201 -8.82 -16.16 -6.33
N GLY A 202 -8.67 -16.51 -7.61
CA GLY A 202 -9.49 -15.96 -8.69
C GLY A 202 -9.35 -14.45 -8.85
N ILE A 203 -8.13 -13.92 -8.67
CA ILE A 203 -7.79 -12.50 -8.93
C ILE A 203 -7.27 -12.36 -10.37
N ILE A 204 -6.54 -13.36 -10.84
CA ILE A 204 -6.01 -13.46 -12.20
C ILE A 204 -6.19 -14.89 -12.74
N ALA A 205 -5.94 -15.08 -14.03
CA ALA A 205 -5.92 -16.38 -14.70
C ALA A 205 -4.83 -16.44 -15.78
N GLY A 206 -4.32 -17.65 -16.04
CA GLY A 206 -3.33 -17.92 -17.07
C GLY A 206 -1.97 -17.26 -16.80
N ALA A 207 -1.54 -17.21 -15.54
CA ALA A 207 -0.25 -16.63 -15.18
C ALA A 207 0.91 -17.50 -15.68
N ARG A 208 1.79 -16.91 -16.50
CA ARG A 208 2.93 -17.65 -17.10
C ARG A 208 4.04 -16.71 -17.55
N LEU A 209 5.22 -17.28 -17.78
CA LEU A 209 6.32 -16.57 -18.44
C LEU A 209 6.20 -16.69 -19.96
N GLU A 210 6.56 -15.62 -20.66
CA GLU A 210 6.73 -15.61 -22.11
C GLU A 210 7.89 -14.70 -22.53
N GLN A 211 8.26 -14.81 -23.80
CA GLN A 211 9.16 -13.87 -24.45
C GLN A 211 8.32 -12.75 -25.08
N SER A 212 8.73 -11.50 -24.87
CA SER A 212 8.17 -10.37 -25.61
C SER A 212 8.62 -10.39 -27.08
N THR A 213 8.01 -9.53 -27.91
CA THR A 213 8.41 -9.33 -29.32
C THR A 213 9.88 -8.93 -29.49
N HIS A 214 10.50 -8.41 -28.43
CA HIS A 214 11.92 -8.03 -28.39
C HIS A 214 12.82 -9.06 -27.68
N GLY A 215 12.34 -10.29 -27.46
CA GLY A 215 13.11 -11.36 -26.83
C GLY A 215 13.45 -11.11 -25.35
N LYS A 216 12.68 -10.23 -24.69
CA LYS A 216 12.78 -10.01 -23.24
C LYS A 216 11.74 -10.84 -22.51
N GLU A 217 12.19 -11.52 -21.47
CA GLU A 217 11.34 -12.33 -20.60
C GLU A 217 10.35 -11.45 -19.82
N GLN A 218 9.09 -11.85 -19.83
CA GLN A 218 8.00 -11.16 -19.16
C GLN A 218 7.04 -12.16 -18.53
N ILE A 219 6.36 -11.73 -17.48
CA ILE A 219 5.21 -12.45 -16.94
C ILE A 219 3.93 -11.86 -17.54
N VAL A 220 2.97 -12.72 -17.84
CA VAL A 220 1.66 -12.36 -18.39
C VAL A 220 0.58 -13.05 -17.59
N TRP A 221 -0.55 -12.38 -17.43
CA TRP A 221 -1.78 -12.92 -16.84
C TRP A 221 -3.01 -12.20 -17.40
N THR A 222 -4.17 -12.81 -17.20
CA THR A 222 -5.48 -12.20 -17.45
C THR A 222 -6.08 -11.78 -16.12
N ARG A 223 -6.50 -10.53 -15.99
CA ARG A 223 -7.22 -10.02 -14.83
C ARG A 223 -8.67 -10.53 -14.85
N LEU A 224 -9.16 -10.99 -13.70
CA LEU A 224 -10.54 -11.44 -13.49
C LEU A 224 -11.41 -10.38 -12.78
#